data_AF-A0AAN7ZSN0-F1
#
_entry.id   AF-A0AAN7ZSN0-F1
#
_cell.length_a   1.000
_cell.length_b   1.000
_cell.length_c   1.000
_cell.angle_alpha   90.00
_cell.angle_beta   90.00
_cell.angle_gamma   90.00
#
_symmetry.space_group_name_H-M   'P 1'
#
loop_
_entity.id
_entity.type
_entity.pdbx_description
1 polymer ?
#
loop_
_entity_poly.entity_id
_entity_poly.type
_entity_poly.pdbx_seq_one_letter_code
_entity_poly.pdbx_strand_id
1 'polypeptide(L)'
;MDILAHCRIYPISQYITIPRHKEPIAHNGLVHIILDEIKNKSYQWIHQRKELATTETSSSNRPTCKLTLVIDLLNVWGDNVRNQDRAEDQLRKTDIHIIKDSKYIKFQNLIAFLDNEILMGQYLFDNYKDMVLYGIIIDNLSIYSFDPENLKLFNKLCKVLERIQFKYGCWVKTISFKDATGMSKYPTRIPLYYLNNMETILVYDNNKFHQLK
;
A
#
# COMPACT_ATOMS: atom_id res chain seq x y z
N MET A 1 35.02 -16.50 33.39
CA MET A 1 34.21 -15.31 33.76
C MET A 1 33.24 -14.98 32.62
N ASP A 2 32.78 -16.01 31.89
CA ASP A 2 32.26 -15.84 30.54
C ASP A 2 30.76 -15.55 30.51
N ILE A 3 30.03 -15.96 31.55
CA ILE A 3 28.57 -15.76 31.65
C ILE A 3 28.22 -14.26 31.69
N LEU A 4 29.02 -13.45 32.40
CA LEU A 4 28.81 -11.99 32.47
C LEU A 4 29.07 -11.31 31.12
N ALA A 5 29.99 -11.82 30.31
CA ALA A 5 30.26 -11.29 28.98
C ALA A 5 29.13 -11.60 27.97
N HIS A 6 28.25 -12.56 28.29
CA HIS A 6 27.12 -12.96 27.44
C HIS A 6 25.77 -12.39 27.91
N CYS A 7 25.74 -11.70 29.06
CA CYS A 7 24.56 -10.95 29.49
C CYS A 7 24.32 -9.76 28.57
N ARG A 8 23.22 -9.79 27.81
CA ARG A 8 22.79 -8.67 26.97
C ARG A 8 21.65 -7.93 27.64
N ILE A 9 21.90 -6.67 28.01
CA ILE A 9 20.88 -5.77 28.53
C ILE A 9 20.44 -4.89 27.36
N TYR A 10 19.20 -5.04 26.96
CA TYR A 10 18.60 -4.26 25.89
C TYR A 10 17.68 -3.19 26.50
N PRO A 11 17.86 -1.90 26.20
CA PRO A 11 16.98 -0.86 26.68
C PRO A 11 15.57 -1.04 26.09
N ILE A 12 14.53 -0.74 26.89
CA ILE A 12 13.12 -0.87 26.49
C ILE A 12 12.83 -0.15 25.17
N SER A 13 13.51 0.96 24.89
CA SER A 13 13.40 1.71 23.63
C SER A 13 13.73 0.89 22.39
N GLN A 14 14.54 -0.17 22.47
CA GLN A 14 14.81 -1.06 21.32
C GLN A 14 13.60 -1.91 20.94
N TYR A 15 12.66 -2.12 21.87
CA TYR A 15 11.40 -2.80 21.61
C TYR A 15 10.28 -1.83 21.21
N ILE A 16 10.53 -0.52 21.30
CA ILE A 16 9.62 0.52 20.81
C ILE A 16 9.94 0.72 19.32
N THR A 17 9.31 -0.09 18.47
CA THR A 17 9.35 0.09 17.01
C THR A 17 8.58 1.35 16.63
N ILE A 18 8.97 2.00 15.52
CA ILE A 18 8.15 3.05 14.89
C ILE A 18 6.71 2.51 14.78
N PRO A 19 5.70 3.21 15.32
CA PRO A 19 4.34 2.73 15.27
C PRO A 19 3.95 2.60 13.79
N ARG A 20 3.82 1.36 13.31
CA ARG A 20 3.26 1.10 11.98
C ARG A 20 1.82 1.58 12.02
N HIS A 21 1.47 2.48 11.11
CA HIS A 21 0.10 2.87 10.89
C HIS A 21 -0.69 1.64 10.51
N LYS A 22 -1.65 1.28 11.36
CA LYS A 22 -2.58 0.20 11.07
C LYS A 22 -3.56 0.70 10.02
N GLU A 23 -3.78 -0.13 9.01
CA GLU A 23 -4.90 0.08 8.12
C GLU A 23 -6.22 -0.02 8.92
N PRO A 24 -7.27 0.75 8.58
CA PRO A 24 -8.60 0.60 9.18
C PRO A 24 -9.17 -0.82 9.12
N ILE A 25 -8.75 -1.60 8.13
CA ILE A 25 -9.20 -2.98 7.91
C ILE A 25 -8.14 -3.93 8.46
N ALA A 26 -7.98 -4.03 9.79
CA ALA A 26 -7.35 -5.12 10.59
C ALA A 26 -6.07 -5.85 10.08
N HIS A 27 -5.48 -5.44 8.97
CA HIS A 27 -4.36 -6.06 8.29
C HIS A 27 -3.22 -5.06 8.41
N ASN A 28 -2.21 -5.47 9.16
CA ASN A 28 -0.97 -4.73 9.19
C ASN A 28 -0.20 -5.08 7.92
N GLY A 29 0.63 -4.16 7.44
CA GLY A 29 1.70 -4.55 6.53
C GLY A 29 1.43 -4.39 5.03
N LEU A 30 1.94 -5.36 4.28
CA LEU A 30 1.89 -5.45 2.83
C LEU A 30 0.68 -6.29 2.42
N VAL A 31 -0.30 -5.66 1.79
CA VAL A 31 -1.55 -6.31 1.36
C VAL A 31 -1.58 -6.37 -0.16
N HIS A 32 -1.85 -7.55 -0.71
CA HIS A 32 -2.13 -7.70 -2.13
C HIS A 32 -3.61 -8.04 -2.36
N ILE A 33 -4.24 -7.31 -3.27
CA ILE A 33 -5.64 -7.47 -3.62
C ILE A 33 -5.74 -7.98 -5.05
N ILE A 34 -6.43 -9.09 -5.25
CA ILE A 34 -6.73 -9.69 -6.55
C ILE A 34 -8.20 -9.42 -6.85
N LEU A 35 -8.47 -8.76 -7.98
CA LEU A 35 -9.81 -8.35 -8.39
C LEU A 35 -10.26 -9.07 -9.66
N ASP A 36 -11.50 -9.55 -9.72
CA ASP A 36 -12.11 -9.93 -11.00
C ASP A 36 -12.02 -8.76 -12.02
N GLU A 37 -11.75 -9.09 -13.29
CA GLU A 37 -11.59 -8.11 -14.38
C GLU A 37 -12.77 -7.12 -14.45
N ILE A 38 -12.40 -5.83 -14.58
CA ILE A 38 -13.19 -4.70 -15.08
C ILE A 38 -14.69 -4.76 -14.74
N LYS A 39 -15.02 -4.84 -13.46
CA LYS A 39 -16.25 -4.18 -13.00
C LYS A 39 -15.81 -2.96 -12.21
N ASN A 40 -16.22 -1.79 -12.71
CA ASN A 40 -16.17 -0.45 -12.07
C ASN A 40 -16.52 -0.42 -10.56
N LYS A 41 -17.01 -1.54 -10.00
CA LYS A 41 -17.34 -1.75 -8.59
C LYS A 41 -16.11 -1.91 -7.69
N SER A 42 -14.96 -2.39 -8.18
CA SER A 42 -13.75 -2.53 -7.35
C SER A 42 -13.25 -1.17 -6.83
N TYR A 43 -13.36 -0.13 -7.68
CA TYR A 43 -13.07 1.26 -7.36
C TYR A 43 -14.00 1.82 -6.28
N GLN A 44 -15.31 1.57 -6.43
CA GLN A 44 -16.30 1.99 -5.43
C GLN A 44 -16.08 1.27 -4.09
N TRP A 45 -15.60 0.03 -4.07
CA TRP A 45 -15.47 -0.75 -2.83
C TRP A 45 -14.23 -0.40 -1.99
N ILE A 46 -13.09 -0.10 -2.62
CA ILE A 46 -11.91 0.43 -1.91
C ILE A 46 -12.27 1.72 -1.15
N HIS A 47 -13.18 2.52 -1.72
CA HIS A 47 -13.74 3.72 -1.10
C HIS A 47 -14.92 3.46 -0.13
N GLN A 48 -15.81 2.50 -0.40
CA GLN A 48 -17.01 2.25 0.41
C GLN A 48 -16.70 1.74 1.83
N ARG A 49 -15.51 1.20 2.09
CA ARG A 49 -15.07 0.87 3.46
C ARG A 49 -14.50 2.06 4.26
N LYS A 50 -14.81 3.30 3.83
CA LYS A 50 -14.78 4.52 4.65
C LYS A 50 -15.48 4.36 6.02
N GLU A 51 -16.34 3.36 6.23
CA GLU A 51 -17.08 3.20 7.49
C GLU A 51 -16.34 2.50 8.65
N LEU A 52 -15.21 1.82 8.43
CA LEU A 52 -14.52 1.05 9.50
C LEU A 52 -13.32 1.74 10.15
N ALA A 53 -12.94 2.94 9.67
CA ALA A 53 -11.84 3.75 10.23
C ALA A 53 -12.25 4.64 11.41
N THR A 54 -13.48 4.53 11.91
CA THR A 54 -14.11 5.48 12.85
C THR A 54 -13.84 5.20 14.33
N THR A 55 -12.93 4.29 14.67
CA THR A 55 -12.63 4.00 16.09
C THR A 55 -11.13 4.02 16.41
N GLU A 56 -10.40 5.01 15.89
CA GLU A 56 -9.25 5.53 16.65
C GLU A 56 -9.75 6.65 17.57
N THR A 57 -10.17 6.27 18.77
CA THR A 57 -10.43 7.19 19.88
C THR A 57 -9.13 7.90 20.28
N SER A 58 -9.01 9.16 19.87
CA SER A 58 -8.51 10.34 20.61
C SER A 58 -7.40 10.15 21.67
N SER A 59 -6.25 10.84 21.49
CA SER A 59 -5.48 11.41 22.63
C SER A 59 -4.37 12.41 22.28
N SER A 60 -3.99 12.65 21.03
CA SER A 60 -2.95 13.64 20.71
C SER A 60 -3.54 14.98 20.23
N ASN A 61 -3.24 16.06 20.96
CA ASN A 61 -3.60 17.45 20.67
C ASN A 61 -2.93 18.03 19.39
N ARG A 62 -2.49 17.20 18.45
CA ARG A 62 -1.98 17.64 17.15
C ARG A 62 -2.79 17.02 16.02
N PRO A 63 -3.45 17.82 15.16
CA PRO A 63 -3.93 17.40 13.86
C PRO A 63 -2.78 16.79 13.06
N THR A 64 -2.58 15.48 13.06
CA THR A 64 -1.69 14.84 12.08
C THR A 64 -2.54 14.54 10.87
N CYS A 65 -2.38 15.35 9.83
CA CYS A 65 -3.04 15.10 8.56
C CYS A 65 -2.40 13.83 7.94
N LYS A 66 -3.23 12.84 7.61
CA LYS A 66 -2.81 11.54 7.07
C LYS A 66 -2.87 11.60 5.54
N LEU A 67 -1.79 11.25 4.85
CA LEU A 67 -1.75 11.22 3.38
C LEU A 67 -1.79 9.78 2.87
N THR A 68 -2.70 9.48 1.96
CA THR A 68 -2.68 8.21 1.19
C THR A 68 -2.25 8.51 -0.25
N LEU A 69 -1.16 7.90 -0.67
CA LEU A 69 -0.67 8.00 -2.04
C LEU A 69 -1.26 6.89 -2.90
N VAL A 70 -1.83 7.24 -4.04
CA VAL A 70 -2.39 6.31 -5.01
C VAL A 70 -1.61 6.44 -6.31
N ILE A 71 -0.96 5.38 -6.74
CA ILE A 71 -0.28 5.29 -8.04
C ILE A 71 -1.24 4.57 -8.98
N ASP A 72 -1.92 5.36 -9.81
CA ASP A 72 -2.92 4.91 -10.76
C ASP A 72 -2.28 4.71 -12.14
N LEU A 73 -1.98 3.46 -12.44
CA LEU A 73 -1.34 3.01 -13.66
C LEU A 73 -2.34 2.78 -14.80
N LEU A 74 -3.62 2.61 -14.48
CA LEU A 74 -4.69 2.38 -15.47
C LEU A 74 -5.54 3.63 -15.74
N ASN A 75 -5.27 4.74 -15.04
CA ASN A 75 -6.03 5.99 -15.09
C ASN A 75 -7.53 5.82 -14.81
N VAL A 76 -7.88 4.88 -13.94
CA VAL A 76 -9.28 4.57 -13.61
C VAL A 76 -9.74 5.29 -12.35
N TRP A 77 -8.82 5.78 -11.52
CA TRP A 77 -9.17 6.61 -10.38
C TRP A 77 -9.69 7.96 -10.88
N GLY A 78 -11.01 8.10 -10.96
CA GLY A 78 -11.65 9.31 -11.46
C GLY A 78 -11.43 10.52 -10.55
N ASP A 79 -11.44 11.72 -11.12
CA ASP A 79 -11.38 12.97 -10.36
C ASP A 79 -12.62 13.17 -9.44
N ASN A 80 -13.67 12.37 -9.64
CA ASN A 80 -14.89 12.35 -8.84
C ASN A 80 -14.69 11.88 -7.38
N VAL A 81 -13.57 11.21 -7.07
CA VAL A 81 -13.17 10.91 -5.69
C VAL A 81 -13.05 12.21 -4.87
N ARG A 82 -12.65 13.32 -5.50
CA ARG A 82 -12.53 14.62 -4.82
C ARG A 82 -13.87 15.30 -4.52
N ASN A 83 -14.96 14.93 -5.19
CA ASN A 83 -16.22 15.67 -5.14
C ASN A 83 -17.28 15.06 -4.21
N GLN A 84 -17.25 13.74 -3.97
CA GLN A 84 -18.17 13.10 -3.02
C GLN A 84 -17.69 13.17 -1.56
N ASP A 85 -16.41 13.47 -1.33
CA ASP A 85 -15.74 13.18 -0.06
C ASP A 85 -15.32 14.40 0.77
N ARG A 86 -15.54 15.63 0.27
CA ARG A 86 -15.05 16.86 0.93
C ARG A 86 -15.67 17.13 2.31
N ALA A 87 -16.89 16.70 2.58
CA ALA A 87 -17.55 16.99 3.86
C ALA A 87 -17.03 16.10 5.01
N GLU A 88 -16.75 14.82 4.76
CA GLU A 88 -16.29 13.87 5.78
C GLU A 88 -14.77 13.75 5.89
N ASP A 89 -14.02 13.95 4.79
CA ASP A 89 -12.55 13.88 4.84
C ASP A 89 -11.95 15.13 5.52
N GLN A 90 -12.65 16.27 5.49
CA GLN A 90 -12.30 17.45 6.30
C GLN A 90 -12.40 17.18 7.81
N LEU A 91 -13.33 16.31 8.23
CA LEU A 91 -13.48 15.89 9.63
C LEU A 91 -12.40 14.88 10.05
N ARG A 92 -11.88 14.07 9.11
CA ARG A 92 -10.92 12.99 9.39
C ARG A 92 -9.45 13.32 9.11
N LYS A 93 -9.18 14.49 8.51
CA LYS A 93 -7.82 14.96 8.18
C LYS A 93 -7.02 13.94 7.34
N THR A 94 -7.70 13.16 6.52
CA THR A 94 -7.08 12.20 5.60
C THR A 94 -7.18 12.76 4.19
N ASP A 95 -6.05 12.95 3.51
CA ASP A 95 -6.00 13.38 2.11
C ASP A 95 -5.55 12.23 1.22
N ILE A 96 -6.10 12.17 0.00
CA ILE A 96 -5.79 11.15 -1.00
C ILE A 96 -5.17 11.85 -2.20
N HIS A 97 -3.92 11.52 -2.48
CA HIS A 97 -3.24 12.02 -3.66
C HIS A 97 -3.09 10.94 -4.73
N ILE A 98 -3.50 11.25 -5.96
CA ILE A 98 -3.48 10.32 -7.09
C ILE A 98 -2.41 10.76 -8.09
N ILE A 99 -1.46 9.87 -8.34
CA ILE A 99 -0.43 9.98 -9.37
C ILE A 99 -0.91 9.25 -10.63
N LYS A 100 -1.07 9.99 -11.73
CA LYS A 100 -1.53 9.49 -13.05
C LYS A 100 -0.48 9.66 -14.15
N ASP A 101 0.79 9.44 -13.83
CA ASP A 101 1.89 9.72 -14.76
C ASP A 101 2.21 8.49 -15.62
N SER A 102 2.11 8.66 -16.95
CA SER A 102 2.35 7.60 -17.93
C SER A 102 3.78 7.03 -17.88
N LYS A 103 4.74 7.76 -17.31
CA LYS A 103 6.11 7.25 -17.12
C LYS A 103 6.15 5.98 -16.28
N TYR A 104 5.19 5.77 -15.38
CA TYR A 104 5.12 4.61 -14.51
C TYR A 104 4.58 3.36 -15.20
N ILE A 105 4.08 3.45 -16.44
CA ILE A 105 3.76 2.27 -17.27
C ILE A 105 5.02 1.41 -17.48
N LYS A 106 6.22 2.01 -17.45
CA LYS A 106 7.48 1.25 -17.40
C LYS A 106 7.78 0.86 -15.95
N PHE A 107 7.85 -0.44 -15.67
CA PHE A 107 8.03 -0.94 -14.30
C PHE A 107 9.29 -0.41 -13.61
N GLN A 108 10.38 -0.28 -14.37
CA GLN A 108 11.65 0.27 -13.89
C GLN A 108 11.51 1.69 -13.35
N ASN A 109 10.69 2.53 -13.98
CA ASN A 109 10.46 3.91 -13.55
C ASN A 109 9.65 3.96 -12.26
N LEU A 110 8.65 3.09 -12.11
CA LEU A 110 7.88 2.96 -10.86
C LEU A 110 8.81 2.56 -9.71
N ILE A 111 9.64 1.53 -9.93
CA ILE A 111 10.58 1.08 -8.92
C ILE A 111 11.60 2.17 -8.61
N ALA A 112 12.16 2.84 -9.62
CA ALA A 112 13.13 3.92 -9.41
C ALA A 112 12.55 5.08 -8.59
N PHE A 113 11.27 5.42 -8.81
CA PHE A 113 10.57 6.43 -8.03
C PHE A 113 10.41 6.01 -6.57
N LEU A 114 9.93 4.78 -6.32
CA LEU A 114 9.75 4.25 -4.97
C LEU A 114 11.09 4.00 -4.25
N ASP A 115 12.14 3.64 -5.00
CA ASP A 115 13.46 3.32 -4.47
C ASP A 115 14.27 4.59 -4.14
N ASN A 116 14.02 5.69 -4.85
CA ASN A 116 14.73 6.95 -4.67
C ASN A 116 14.14 7.76 -3.49
N GLU A 117 14.79 7.64 -2.34
CA GLU A 117 14.37 8.32 -1.12
C GLU A 117 14.35 9.85 -1.23
N ILE A 118 15.26 10.44 -2.02
CA ILE A 118 15.32 11.88 -2.22
C ILE A 118 14.12 12.32 -3.03
N LEU A 119 13.83 11.61 -4.12
CA LEU A 119 12.75 11.97 -5.03
C LEU A 119 11.37 11.74 -4.39
N MET A 120 11.20 10.63 -3.67
CA MET A 120 9.98 10.36 -2.90
C MET A 120 9.85 11.32 -1.72
N GLY A 121 10.96 11.64 -1.04
CA GLY A 121 11.00 12.63 0.03
C GLY A 121 10.62 14.02 -0.47
N GLN A 122 11.27 14.54 -1.51
CA GLN A 122 10.95 15.82 -2.14
C GLN A 122 9.50 15.88 -2.57
N TYR A 123 9.02 14.83 -3.23
CA TYR A 123 7.63 14.75 -3.64
C TYR A 123 6.65 14.88 -2.46
N LEU A 124 6.95 14.23 -1.33
CA LEU A 124 6.14 14.34 -0.12
C LEU A 124 6.30 15.69 0.59
N PHE A 125 7.52 16.20 0.71
CA PHE A 125 7.82 17.45 1.42
C PHE A 125 7.31 18.69 0.68
N ASP A 126 7.50 18.76 -0.64
CA ASP A 126 7.16 19.92 -1.46
C ASP A 126 5.64 20.08 -1.57
N ASN A 127 4.91 18.97 -1.59
CA ASN A 127 3.46 18.98 -1.79
C ASN A 127 2.65 18.78 -0.49
N TYR A 128 3.23 18.16 0.56
CA TYR A 128 2.50 17.69 1.75
C TYR A 128 3.30 17.84 3.06
N LYS A 129 3.97 18.97 3.24
CA LYS A 129 4.89 19.25 4.37
C LYS A 129 4.33 18.98 5.77
N ASP A 130 3.01 19.11 5.95
CA ASP A 130 2.32 18.93 7.23
C ASP A 130 1.54 17.60 7.34
N MET A 131 1.78 16.68 6.40
CA MET A 131 1.13 15.37 6.38
C MET A 131 2.09 14.23 6.66
N VAL A 132 1.57 13.20 7.33
CA VAL A 132 2.26 11.93 7.53
C VAL A 132 1.78 10.96 6.46
N LEU A 133 2.72 10.32 5.75
CA LEU A 133 2.41 9.27 4.80
C LEU A 133 1.78 8.08 5.55
N TYR A 134 0.48 7.92 5.37
CA TYR A 134 -0.34 6.92 6.05
C TYR A 134 -0.43 5.63 5.24
N GLY A 135 -0.56 5.73 3.91
CA GLY A 135 -0.72 4.57 3.04
C GLY A 135 -0.24 4.78 1.61
N ILE A 136 0.09 3.68 0.94
CA ILE A 136 0.38 3.64 -0.49
C ILE A 136 -0.52 2.61 -1.16
N ILE A 137 -1.14 2.97 -2.28
CA ILE A 137 -1.91 2.09 -3.15
C ILE A 137 -1.23 2.07 -4.52
N ILE A 138 -0.96 0.90 -5.08
CA ILE A 138 -0.48 0.72 -6.46
C ILE A 138 -1.54 -0.06 -7.23
N ASP A 139 -2.14 0.58 -8.24
CA ASP A 139 -3.22 0.02 -9.04
C ASP A 139 -2.93 0.25 -10.54
N ASN A 140 -2.63 -0.74 -11.38
CA ASN A 140 -2.73 -2.18 -11.22
C ASN A 140 -1.42 -2.87 -11.63
N LEU A 141 -0.87 -3.75 -10.78
CA LEU A 141 0.38 -4.47 -11.04
C LEU A 141 0.28 -5.51 -12.16
N SER A 142 -0.92 -5.92 -12.57
CA SER A 142 -1.07 -6.89 -13.67
C SER A 142 -0.49 -6.37 -14.98
N ILE A 143 -0.38 -5.05 -15.18
CA ILE A 143 0.23 -4.48 -16.39
C ILE A 143 1.69 -4.94 -16.59
N TYR A 144 2.39 -5.26 -15.50
CA TYR A 144 3.78 -5.69 -15.55
C TYR A 144 3.94 -7.22 -15.65
N SER A 145 2.88 -7.98 -15.39
CA SER A 145 2.93 -9.45 -15.26
C SER A 145 3.09 -10.20 -16.59
N PHE A 146 2.89 -9.51 -17.72
CA PHE A 146 2.94 -10.12 -19.05
C PHE A 146 4.36 -10.20 -19.63
N ASP A 147 5.29 -9.41 -19.11
CA ASP A 147 6.67 -9.32 -19.62
C ASP A 147 7.63 -10.13 -18.72
N PRO A 148 8.30 -11.16 -19.26
CA PRO A 148 9.27 -11.96 -18.52
C PRO A 148 10.41 -11.16 -17.87
N GLU A 149 10.84 -10.04 -18.48
CA GLU A 149 11.88 -9.18 -17.90
C GLU A 149 11.39 -8.50 -16.63
N ASN A 150 10.11 -8.08 -16.61
CA ASN A 150 9.48 -7.45 -15.48
C ASN A 150 9.26 -8.41 -14.31
N LEU A 151 9.12 -9.71 -14.55
CA LEU A 151 9.01 -10.69 -13.47
C LEU A 151 10.19 -10.52 -12.48
N LYS A 152 11.43 -10.47 -12.97
CA LYS A 152 12.63 -10.32 -12.11
C LYS A 152 12.58 -9.06 -11.21
N LEU A 153 11.88 -8.02 -11.65
CA LEU A 153 11.76 -6.75 -10.94
C LEU A 153 10.76 -6.80 -9.77
N PHE A 154 9.84 -7.76 -9.73
CA PHE A 154 8.92 -7.92 -8.59
C PHE A 154 9.66 -8.21 -7.27
N ASN A 155 10.78 -8.92 -7.32
CA ASN A 155 11.65 -9.10 -6.13
C ASN A 155 12.22 -7.77 -5.64
N LYS A 156 12.60 -6.88 -6.57
CA LYS A 156 13.07 -5.55 -6.23
C LYS A 156 11.93 -4.71 -5.65
N LEU A 157 10.74 -4.80 -6.22
CA LEU A 157 9.54 -4.13 -5.70
C LEU A 157 9.25 -4.55 -4.25
N CYS A 158 9.23 -5.84 -3.91
CA CYS A 158 9.03 -6.30 -2.52
C CYS A 158 9.96 -5.59 -1.53
N LYS A 159 11.28 -5.63 -1.81
CA LYS A 159 12.30 -5.03 -0.94
C LYS A 159 12.12 -3.52 -0.79
N VAL A 160 11.74 -2.85 -1.87
CA VAL A 160 11.46 -1.40 -1.85
C VAL A 160 10.24 -1.10 -1.00
N LEU A 161 9.13 -1.85 -1.16
CA LEU A 161 7.91 -1.66 -0.37
C LEU A 161 8.14 -1.95 1.12
N GLU A 162 8.88 -3.00 1.46
CA GLU A 162 9.28 -3.31 2.84
C GLU A 162 10.11 -2.18 3.45
N ARG A 163 11.07 -1.64 2.70
CA ARG A 163 11.90 -0.53 3.17
C ARG A 163 11.08 0.76 3.37
N ILE A 164 10.18 1.07 2.45
CA ILE A 164 9.25 2.21 2.58
C ILE A 164 8.38 2.03 3.83
N GLN A 165 7.79 0.86 4.02
CA GLN A 165 6.97 0.57 5.19
C GLN A 165 7.78 0.67 6.49
N PHE A 166 9.01 0.16 6.52
CA PHE A 166 9.88 0.27 7.68
C PHE A 166 10.25 1.73 7.98
N LYS A 167 10.49 2.54 6.94
CA LYS A 167 10.92 3.94 7.07
C LYS A 167 9.78 4.88 7.46
N TYR A 168 8.64 4.77 6.78
CA TYR A 168 7.51 5.70 6.93
C TYR A 168 6.40 5.16 7.83
N GLY A 169 6.43 3.87 8.19
CA GLY A 169 5.38 3.23 8.98
C GLY A 169 4.06 3.06 8.23
N CYS A 170 4.01 3.33 6.92
CA CYS A 170 2.77 3.27 6.14
C CYS A 170 2.32 1.84 5.82
N TRP A 171 1.02 1.63 5.68
CA TRP A 171 0.49 0.42 5.06
C TRP A 171 0.63 0.51 3.54
N VAL A 172 0.74 -0.65 2.89
CA VAL A 172 0.92 -0.71 1.43
C VAL A 172 -0.07 -1.70 0.85
N LYS A 173 -0.82 -1.25 -0.15
CA LYS A 173 -1.73 -2.07 -0.95
C LYS A 173 -1.27 -2.11 -2.38
N THR A 174 -1.27 -3.30 -2.95
CA THR A 174 -1.09 -3.46 -4.39
C THR A 174 -2.25 -4.26 -4.96
N ILE A 175 -2.64 -3.91 -6.17
CA ILE A 175 -3.83 -4.45 -6.81
C ILE A 175 -3.41 -5.19 -8.07
N SER A 176 -3.95 -6.38 -8.30
CA SER A 176 -3.83 -7.11 -9.56
C SER A 176 -5.20 -7.60 -10.04
N PHE A 177 -5.32 -7.83 -11.34
CA PHE A 177 -6.43 -8.56 -11.90
C PHE A 177 -6.32 -10.06 -11.66
N LYS A 178 -7.48 -10.68 -11.49
CA LYS A 178 -7.65 -12.11 -11.45
C LYS A 178 -7.40 -12.68 -12.83
N ASP A 179 -6.69 -13.78 -12.88
CA ASP A 179 -6.42 -14.49 -14.12
C ASP A 179 -6.77 -15.97 -13.98
N ALA A 180 -7.63 -16.46 -14.88
CA ALA A 180 -8.04 -17.86 -14.95
C ALA A 180 -6.87 -18.80 -15.26
N THR A 181 -5.80 -18.29 -15.86
CA THR A 181 -4.53 -18.99 -16.13
C THR A 181 -3.51 -18.84 -14.98
N GLY A 182 -3.89 -18.20 -13.88
CA GLY A 182 -3.04 -18.00 -12.70
C GLY A 182 -2.53 -19.31 -12.10
N MET A 183 -1.41 -19.23 -11.38
CA MET A 183 -0.81 -20.42 -10.74
C MET A 183 -1.72 -20.99 -9.65
N SER A 184 -1.79 -22.32 -9.52
CA SER A 184 -2.78 -23.09 -8.73
C SER A 184 -3.12 -22.62 -7.31
N LYS A 185 -2.29 -21.79 -6.67
CA LYS A 185 -2.50 -21.25 -5.32
C LYS A 185 -3.18 -19.89 -5.28
N TYR A 186 -2.95 -19.01 -6.26
CA TYR A 186 -3.50 -17.66 -6.28
C TYR A 186 -3.99 -17.33 -7.70
N PRO A 187 -5.22 -16.82 -7.87
CA PRO A 187 -5.81 -16.64 -9.19
C PRO A 187 -5.29 -15.35 -9.85
N THR A 188 -3.98 -15.21 -10.03
CA THR A 188 -3.31 -14.06 -10.64
C THR A 188 -2.02 -14.47 -11.33
N ARG A 189 -1.55 -13.69 -12.30
CA ARG A 189 -0.24 -13.87 -12.97
C ARG A 189 0.94 -13.27 -12.20
N ILE A 190 0.67 -12.58 -11.09
CA ILE A 190 1.73 -12.03 -10.25
C ILE A 190 2.63 -13.17 -9.73
N PRO A 191 3.96 -13.03 -9.76
CA PRO A 191 4.86 -14.09 -9.35
C PRO A 191 4.65 -14.57 -7.91
N LEU A 192 4.72 -15.88 -7.69
CA LEU A 192 4.48 -16.49 -6.37
C LEU A 192 5.46 -15.99 -5.30
N TYR A 193 6.72 -15.72 -5.65
CA TYR A 193 7.69 -15.19 -4.70
C TYR A 193 7.31 -13.79 -4.20
N TYR A 194 6.66 -12.96 -5.03
CA TYR A 194 6.14 -11.67 -4.61
C TYR A 194 4.98 -11.85 -3.64
N LEU A 195 4.02 -12.70 -4.02
CA LEU A 195 2.83 -12.99 -3.21
C LEU A 195 3.20 -13.60 -1.86
N ASN A 196 4.20 -14.47 -1.82
CA ASN A 196 4.66 -15.09 -0.58
C ASN A 196 5.22 -14.07 0.43
N ASN A 197 5.74 -12.92 -0.02
CA ASN A 197 6.22 -11.84 0.84
C ASN A 197 5.10 -10.91 1.33
N MET A 198 3.89 -10.99 0.78
CA MET A 198 2.75 -10.20 1.26
C MET A 198 2.28 -10.73 2.62
N GLU A 199 1.93 -9.85 3.55
CA GLU A 199 1.37 -10.24 4.86
C GLU A 199 -0.07 -10.75 4.70
N THR A 200 -0.85 -10.13 3.81
CA THR A 200 -2.23 -10.53 3.53
C THR A 200 -2.49 -10.57 2.03
N ILE A 201 -3.22 -11.58 1.56
CA ILE A 201 -3.70 -11.68 0.18
C ILE A 201 -5.22 -11.80 0.20
N LEU A 202 -5.88 -10.82 -0.42
CA LEU A 202 -7.33 -10.77 -0.55
C LEU A 202 -7.73 -11.04 -2.00
N VAL A 203 -8.73 -11.86 -2.21
CA VAL A 203 -9.38 -12.06 -3.52
C VAL A 203 -10.79 -11.52 -3.43
N TYR A 204 -11.16 -10.66 -4.37
CA TYR A 204 -12.54 -10.25 -4.57
C TYR A 204 -13.21 -11.21 -5.56
N ASP A 205 -14.20 -11.96 -5.07
CA ASP A 205 -15.00 -12.89 -5.87
C ASP A 205 -16.47 -12.81 -5.39
N ASN A 206 -17.44 -12.95 -6.28
CA ASN A 206 -18.87 -12.96 -5.94
C ASN A 206 -19.34 -11.78 -5.05
N ASN A 207 -18.81 -10.58 -5.31
CA ASN A 207 -19.03 -9.36 -4.52
C ASN A 207 -18.54 -9.42 -3.05
N LYS A 208 -17.65 -10.35 -2.70
CA LYS A 208 -17.08 -10.49 -1.35
C LYS A 208 -15.56 -10.64 -1.42
N PHE A 209 -14.89 -10.23 -0.33
CA PHE A 209 -13.46 -10.49 -0.16
C PHE A 209 -13.25 -11.80 0.59
N HIS A 210 -12.34 -12.60 0.07
CA HIS A 210 -11.85 -13.83 0.66
C HIS A 210 -10.37 -13.67 0.95
N GLN A 211 -9.96 -13.87 2.20
CA GLN A 211 -8.55 -13.88 2.57
C GLN A 211 -7.96 -15.25 2.21
N LEU A 212 -6.94 -15.25 1.35
CA LEU A 212 -6.19 -16.45 0.97
C LEU A 212 -4.92 -16.65 1.83
N LYS A 213 -4.40 -15.56 2.38
CA LYS A 213 -3.29 -15.49 3.33
C LYS A 213 -3.58 -14.35 4.27
#